data_AF-A0A1C5W2W5-F1
#
_entry.id   AF-A0A1C5W2W5-F1
#
_cell.length_a   1.000
_cell.length_b   1.000
_cell.length_c   1.000
_cell.angle_alpha   90.00
_cell.angle_beta   90.00
_cell.angle_gamma   90.00
#
_symmetry.space_group_name_H-M   'P 1'
#
loop_
_entity.id
_entity.type
_entity.pdbx_description
1 polymer ?
#
loop_
_entity_poly.entity_id
_entity_poly.type
_entity_poly.pdbx_seq_one_letter_code
_entity_poly.pdbx_strand_id
1 'polypeptide(L)' 'MNLGNNLFHARKRCGLSQEDVAEKLGVSRQTISKWETDETVPDIRQSKKWRYSTR' A
#
# COMPACT_ATOMS: atom_id res chain seq x y z
N MET A 1 8.53 4.50 11.63
CA MET A 1 7.51 3.45 11.82
C MET A 1 6.21 4.02 11.28
N ASN A 2 5.76 3.56 10.11
CA ASN A 2 4.61 4.15 9.45
C ASN A 2 3.36 3.31 9.74
N LEU A 3 2.25 3.95 10.15
CA LEU A 3 1.02 3.29 10.59
C LEU A 3 0.50 2.29 9.54
N GLY A 4 0.58 2.68 8.26
CA GLY A 4 0.20 1.85 7.13
C GLY A 4 0.96 0.55 7.02
N ASN A 5 2.26 0.58 7.30
CA ASN A 5 3.11 -0.60 7.19
C ASN A 5 2.78 -1.61 8.31
N ASN A 6 2.55 -1.12 9.53
CA ASN A 6 2.12 -1.96 10.65
C ASN A 6 0.75 -2.59 10.40
N LEU A 7 -0.19 -1.83 9.83
CA LEU A 7 -1.51 -2.33 9.46
C LEU A 7 -1.43 -3.42 8.38
N PHE A 8 -0.63 -3.20 7.34
CA PHE A 8 -0.39 -4.18 6.29
C PHE A 8 0.21 -5.49 6.83
N HIS A 9 1.23 -5.39 7.69
CA HIS A 9 1.85 -6.57 8.30
C HIS A 9 0.89 -7.30 9.24
N ALA A 10 0.11 -6.58 10.05
CA ALA A 10 -0.90 -7.18 10.91
C ALA A 10 -1.97 -7.91 10.10
N ARG A 11 -2.49 -7.29 9.03
CA ARG A 11 -3.46 -7.89 8.11
C ARG A 11 -2.91 -9.17 7.49
N LYS A 12 -1.68 -9.14 6.97
CA LYS A 12 -1.02 -10.30 6.37
C LYS A 12 -0.80 -11.43 7.38
N ARG A 13 -0.40 -11.11 8.61
CA ARG A 13 -0.26 -12.10 9.70
C ARG A 13 -1.58 -12.76 10.07
N CYS A 14 -2.68 -12.00 10.02
CA CYS A 14 -4.02 -12.51 10.28
C CYS A 14 -4.66 -13.20 9.06
N GLY A 15 -4.02 -13.19 7.89
CA GLY A 15 -4.58 -13.75 6.66
C GLY A 15 -5.81 -13.00 6.12
N LEU A 16 -6.01 -11.75 6.54
CA LEU A 16 -7.21 -10.97 6.23
C LEU A 16 -7.06 -10.20 4.91
N SER A 17 -8.16 -10.00 4.18
CA SER A 17 -8.22 -9.08 3.06
C SER A 17 -8.41 -7.64 3.53
N GLN A 18 -8.21 -6.66 2.65
CA GLN A 18 -8.52 -5.26 2.99
C GLN A 18 -10.01 -5.05 3.26
N GLU A 19 -10.89 -5.84 2.62
CA GLU A 19 -12.33 -5.81 2.88
C GLU A 19 -12.66 -6.33 4.26
N ASP A 20 -12.06 -7.45 4.68
CA ASP A 20 -12.28 -8.01 6.02
C ASP A 20 -11.85 -7.04 7.12
N VAL A 21 -10.73 -6.34 6.92
CA VAL A 21 -10.23 -5.33 7.86
C VAL A 21 -11.13 -4.10 7.85
N ALA A 22 -11.62 -3.69 6.68
CA ALA A 22 -12.53 -2.57 6.52
C ALA A 22 -13.87 -2.81 7.24
N GLU A 23 -14.44 -4.01 7.08
CA GLU A 23 -15.67 -4.44 7.73
C GLU A 23 -15.49 -4.48 9.26
N LYS A 24 -14.39 -5.07 9.74
CA LYS A 24 -14.07 -5.14 11.19
C LYS A 24 -13.87 -3.76 11.83
N LEU A 25 -13.35 -2.79 11.07
CA LEU A 25 -13.10 -1.43 11.54
C LEU A 25 -14.26 -0.47 11.24
N GLY A 26 -15.31 -0.93 10.55
CA GLY A 26 -16.45 -0.10 10.16
C GLY A 26 -16.07 1.04 9.20
N VAL A 27 -15.03 0.86 8.40
CA VAL A 27 -14.55 1.84 7.41
C VAL A 27 -14.66 1.27 6.00
N SER A 28 -14.46 2.11 4.98
CA SER A 28 -14.44 1.63 3.60
C SER A 28 -13.13 0.91 3.26
N ARG A 29 -13.15 -0.05 2.32
CA ARG A 29 -11.94 -0.67 1.76
C ARG A 29 -10.94 0.37 1.23
N GLN A 30 -11.45 1.47 0.66
CA GLN A 30 -10.62 2.58 0.17
C GLN A 30 -9.88 3.28 1.32
N THR A 31 -10.49 3.39 2.50
CA THR A 31 -9.85 3.92 3.71
C THR A 31 -8.68 3.03 4.13
N ILE A 32 -8.87 1.70 4.17
CA ILE A 32 -7.79 0.75 4.44
C ILE A 32 -6.69 0.82 3.39
N SER A 33 -7.05 0.91 2.11
CA SER A 33 -6.08 1.08 1.03
C SER A 33 -5.24 2.34 1.23
N LYS A 34 -5.86 3.49 1.55
CA LYS A 34 -5.16 4.76 1.80
C LYS A 34 -4.24 4.67 3.02
N TRP A 35 -4.67 4.01 4.09
CA TRP A 35 -3.84 3.78 5.27
C TRP A 35 -2.64 2.89 4.93
N GLU A 36 -2.83 1.80 4.19
CA GLU A 36 -1.74 0.89 3.80
C GLU A 36 -0.78 1.50 2.76
N THR A 37 -1.26 2.40 1.90
CA THR A 37 -0.44 3.03 0.85
C THR A 37 0.20 4.35 1.25
N ASP A 38 -0.13 4.90 2.44
CA ASP A 38 0.43 6.11 3.07
C ASP A 38 1.21 6.97 2.07
N GLU A 39 0.49 7.77 1.26
CA GLU A 39 0.97 8.42 0.03
C GLU A 39 2.16 9.37 0.28
N THR A 40 3.33 8.78 0.51
CA THR A 40 4.71 9.29 0.50
C THR A 40 5.54 8.06 0.13
N VAL A 41 5.77 7.75 -1.15
CA VAL A 41 6.52 8.52 -2.13
C VAL A 41 6.00 8.10 -3.51
N PRO A 42 5.60 9.04 -4.39
CA PRO A 42 5.65 8.75 -5.81
C PRO A 42 7.12 8.63 -6.23
N ASP A 43 7.39 7.78 -7.22
CA ASP A 43 8.57 7.89 -8.08
C ASP A 43 9.91 7.22 -7.68
N ILE A 44 9.94 5.89 -7.57
CA ILE A 44 11.19 5.12 -7.86
C ILE A 44 11.00 4.00 -8.90
N ARG A 45 9.76 3.64 -9.28
CA ARG A 45 9.52 2.56 -10.28
C ARG A 45 9.19 3.05 -11.70
N GLN A 46 9.08 4.35 -11.95
CA GLN A 46 8.73 4.88 -13.29
C GLN A 46 9.94 5.36 -14.12
N SER A 47 11.14 5.49 -13.56
CA SER A 47 12.27 6.14 -14.22
C SER A 47 13.48 5.23 -14.47
N LYS A 48 13.28 4.00 -14.97
CA LYS A 48 14.39 3.18 -15.54
C LYS A 48 14.06 2.39 -16.82
N LYS A 49 13.19 2.92 -17.69
CA LYS A 49 12.97 2.32 -19.03
C LYS A 49 13.38 3.19 -20.23
N TRP A 50 14.05 4.34 -20.00
CA TRP A 50 14.38 5.30 -21.06
C TRP A 50 15.81 5.86 -21.06
N ARG A 51 16.79 5.07 -20.63
CA ARG A 51 18.18 5.31 -21.04
C ARG A 51 18.82 3.97 -21.34
N TYR A 52 18.76 3.54 -22.60
CA TYR A 52 19.83 2.89 -23.37
C TYR A 52 19.24 2.56 -24.76
N SER A 53 18.90 3.58 -25.53
CA SER A 53 18.75 3.46 -26.98
C SER A 53 19.21 4.76 -27.62
N THR A 54 20.47 5.12 -27.36
CA THR A 54 21.24 5.97 -28.25
C THR A 54 22.71 5.74 -27.93
N ARG A 55 23.36 4.82 -28.63
CA ARG A 55 24.47 5.08 -29.57
C ARG A 55 25.22 3.79 -29.85
#